data_AF-B3PH61-F1
#
_entry.id   AF-B3PH61-F1
#
_cell.length_a   1.000
_cell.length_b   1.000
_cell.length_c   1.000
_cell.angle_alpha   90.00
_cell.angle_beta   90.00
_cell.angle_gamma   90.00
#
_symmetry.space_group_name_H-M   'P 1'
#
loop_
_entity.id
_entity.type
_entity.pdbx_description
1 polymer ?
#
loop_
_entity_poly.entity_id
_entity_poly.type
_entity_poly.pdbx_seq_one_letter_code
_entity_poly.pdbx_strand_id
1 'polypeptide(L)'
;MQVNSETHENYMHVPFQVVNIVSSKVLWISNEFESDYGLRGFDIFKEKFSLISPDYRLRDGMTLDLSTASTLFAERYGGNGVGTNGGGARTGNLENFQLKGVGKNILAANTTDDWHSYGGLNLVDAVIETISYLLLKNILPIGCVKIYGIIITGDETAYLPGGKIGPGAILVREKVTRPGHFLPCPAYNVKEIQDIPQDSYRLRYINKILYKKFRDPRELAVALAKMASMIADQFGFSKIARIFHGSISASNLSIDGRWLDLTNCTFINDVHNYVGSTPFHAEGIHIVSILEEWIYTIRKYNNLRFNERIILDYYASQLKSSCYKHIGYLFAIQEKELLPFHQQSLLLDFFNEVYSHLFTGNKNLVYGRPTQIEKDDLVVNFVTSVLVKYSNNRSDSTYFTSKFIKEFIVRKSQYLNIKEKNVHVAHAICSLKRLYLCEFYFIGRLEPIIYKLVDNKCYDQLEALIGFSTEYASWVFEDVMLCNTSRTVTVLNVDGHRLIYDALKDIFYLHHKDNDLISEFFSFNEYLSFVLNPDFIAPIFGFDFGKYFKALASVLDCINGLYEQ
;
A
#
# COMPACT_ATOMS: atom_id res chain seq x y z
N MET A 1 20.32 23.39 -7.02
CA MET A 1 21.14 24.34 -6.24
C MET A 1 22.25 23.54 -5.57
N GLN A 2 23.44 23.51 -6.18
CA GLN A 2 24.58 22.71 -5.74
C GLN A 2 25.32 23.42 -4.60
N VAL A 3 25.29 22.81 -3.41
CA VAL A 3 26.21 23.08 -2.30
C VAL A 3 27.26 21.96 -2.38
N ASN A 4 28.56 22.28 -2.25
CA ASN A 4 29.71 21.35 -2.39
C ASN A 4 29.37 19.88 -2.04
N SER A 5 29.08 19.09 -3.07
CA SER A 5 28.42 17.78 -2.98
C SER A 5 29.26 16.73 -2.24
N GLU A 6 30.59 16.82 -2.33
CA GLU A 6 31.50 15.81 -1.77
C GLU A 6 31.44 15.70 -0.24
N THR A 7 31.26 16.81 0.49
CA THR A 7 31.17 16.75 1.97
C THR A 7 29.80 16.33 2.48
N HIS A 8 28.74 16.55 1.68
CA HIS A 8 27.37 16.17 2.04
C HIS A 8 27.14 14.67 1.95
N GLU A 9 27.72 14.03 0.93
CA GLU A 9 27.57 12.59 0.70
C GLU A 9 28.25 11.77 1.79
N ASN A 10 29.45 12.17 2.25
CA ASN A 10 30.25 11.40 3.22
C ASN A 10 29.61 11.21 4.60
N TYR A 11 28.69 12.08 5.03
CA TYR A 11 28.02 11.92 6.34
C TYR A 11 26.76 11.05 6.27
N MET A 12 26.05 11.11 5.15
CA MET A 12 24.74 10.47 4.98
C MET A 12 24.82 9.16 4.22
N HIS A 13 25.86 8.98 3.43
CA HIS A 13 26.05 7.82 2.61
C HIS A 13 27.45 7.25 2.82
N VAL A 14 27.55 5.93 2.71
CA VAL A 14 28.83 5.24 2.75
C VAL A 14 29.01 4.49 1.43
N PRO A 15 30.04 4.79 0.64
CA PRO A 15 30.27 4.11 -0.63
C PRO A 15 30.66 2.65 -0.39
N PHE A 16 30.20 1.75 -1.25
CA PHE A 16 30.65 0.36 -1.29
C PHE A 16 30.71 -0.13 -2.74
N GLN A 17 31.64 -1.06 -2.98
CA GLN A 17 31.90 -1.58 -4.31
C GLN A 17 30.87 -2.64 -4.70
N VAL A 18 30.48 -2.62 -5.97
CA VAL A 18 29.61 -3.61 -6.60
C VAL A 18 30.14 -3.99 -7.98
N VAL A 19 29.69 -5.13 -8.46
CA VAL A 19 30.02 -5.70 -9.77
C VAL A 19 28.74 -6.11 -10.50
N ASN A 20 28.81 -6.28 -11.82
CA ASN A 20 27.66 -6.70 -12.62
C ASN A 20 27.35 -8.19 -12.46
N ILE A 21 26.05 -8.53 -12.45
CA ILE A 21 25.55 -9.90 -12.57
C ILE A 21 25.23 -10.21 -14.03
N VAL A 22 26.08 -10.99 -14.69
CA VAL A 22 25.94 -11.38 -16.10
C VAL A 22 24.71 -12.28 -16.31
N SER A 23 24.51 -13.24 -15.41
CA SER A 23 23.44 -14.26 -15.49
C SER A 23 22.05 -13.77 -15.04
N SER A 24 21.90 -12.50 -14.66
CA SER A 24 20.63 -11.96 -14.17
C SER A 24 19.54 -11.89 -15.26
N LYS A 25 18.27 -11.93 -14.85
CA LYS A 25 17.09 -11.79 -15.74
C LYS A 25 16.16 -10.73 -15.19
N VAL A 26 15.68 -9.82 -16.03
CA VAL A 26 14.60 -8.89 -15.65
C VAL A 26 13.29 -9.67 -15.62
N LEU A 27 12.57 -9.60 -14.49
CA LEU A 27 11.23 -10.20 -14.36
C LEU A 27 10.13 -9.21 -14.78
N TRP A 28 10.28 -7.94 -14.40
CA TRP A 28 9.25 -6.92 -14.61
C TRP A 28 9.85 -5.51 -14.57
N ILE A 29 9.28 -4.60 -15.36
CA ILE A 29 9.58 -3.16 -15.36
C ILE A 29 8.27 -2.37 -15.35
N SER A 30 8.22 -1.30 -14.54
CA SER A 30 7.11 -0.35 -14.55
C SER A 30 7.11 0.49 -15.82
N ASN A 31 5.93 0.73 -16.40
CA ASN A 31 5.75 1.72 -17.47
C ASN A 31 6.21 3.14 -17.04
N GLU A 32 6.23 3.42 -15.73
CA GLU A 32 6.71 4.70 -15.20
C GLU A 32 8.21 4.89 -15.38
N PHE A 33 8.99 3.80 -15.50
CA PHE A 33 10.42 3.91 -15.78
C PHE A 33 10.67 4.53 -17.16
N GLU A 34 9.91 4.09 -18.16
CA GLU A 34 9.97 4.65 -19.52
C GLU A 34 9.50 6.11 -19.54
N SER A 35 8.39 6.44 -18.87
CA SER A 35 7.88 7.81 -18.85
C SER A 35 8.80 8.79 -18.11
N ASP A 36 9.40 8.36 -16.99
CA ASP A 36 10.19 9.25 -16.12
C ASP A 36 11.62 9.46 -16.65
N TYR A 37 12.19 8.46 -17.35
CA TYR A 37 13.61 8.48 -17.75
C TYR A 37 13.84 8.36 -19.26
N GLY A 38 12.80 8.12 -20.07
CA GLY A 38 12.92 7.95 -21.52
C GLY A 38 13.71 6.70 -21.92
N LEU A 39 13.86 5.74 -21.01
CA LEU A 39 14.59 4.49 -21.21
C LEU A 39 13.62 3.32 -21.29
N ARG A 40 13.76 2.49 -22.32
CA ARG A 40 12.90 1.32 -22.53
C ARG A 40 13.71 0.07 -22.82
N GLY A 41 13.26 -1.05 -22.28
CA GLY A 41 13.76 -2.37 -22.63
C GLY A 41 14.49 -3.05 -21.48
N PHE A 42 14.36 -4.37 -21.44
CA PHE A 42 14.93 -5.19 -20.38
C PHE A 42 16.46 -5.13 -20.37
N ASP A 43 17.11 -5.01 -21.54
CA ASP A 43 18.57 -4.94 -21.63
C ASP A 43 19.14 -3.68 -20.99
N ILE A 44 18.56 -2.51 -21.28
CA ILE A 44 19.00 -1.22 -20.68
C ILE A 44 18.81 -1.24 -19.17
N PHE A 45 17.66 -1.75 -18.71
CA PHE A 45 17.37 -1.84 -17.28
C PHE A 45 18.32 -2.81 -16.57
N LYS A 46 18.59 -3.96 -17.17
CA LYS A 46 19.54 -4.96 -16.68
C LYS A 46 20.95 -4.38 -16.60
N GLU A 47 21.44 -3.77 -17.67
CA GLU A 47 22.78 -3.19 -17.75
C GLU A 47 23.00 -2.13 -16.64
N LYS A 48 21.97 -1.33 -16.35
CA LYS A 48 22.06 -0.27 -15.34
C LYS A 48 21.96 -0.77 -13.90
N PHE A 49 21.13 -1.78 -13.63
CA PHE A 49 20.71 -2.12 -12.26
C PHE A 49 21.08 -3.52 -11.78
N SER A 50 21.65 -4.40 -12.62
CA SER A 50 22.12 -5.72 -12.22
C SER A 50 23.44 -5.66 -11.47
N LEU A 51 23.45 -4.99 -10.32
CA LEU A 51 24.62 -4.70 -9.50
C LEU A 51 24.56 -5.43 -8.16
N ILE A 52 25.67 -6.06 -7.74
CA ILE A 52 25.75 -6.79 -6.47
C ILE A 52 27.13 -6.68 -5.83
N SER A 53 27.20 -6.85 -4.51
CA SER A 53 28.46 -6.90 -3.79
C SER A 53 29.34 -8.08 -4.26
N PRO A 54 30.64 -7.90 -4.50
CA PRO A 54 31.52 -8.99 -4.96
C PRO A 54 31.68 -10.13 -3.94
N ASP A 55 31.43 -9.86 -2.66
CA ASP A 55 31.48 -10.82 -1.55
C ASP A 55 30.11 -11.44 -1.23
N TYR A 56 29.13 -11.32 -2.13
CA TYR A 56 27.78 -11.88 -1.93
C TYR A 56 27.83 -13.38 -1.62
N ARG A 57 27.28 -13.77 -0.46
CA ARG A 57 27.43 -15.12 0.12
C ARG A 57 26.72 -16.21 -0.70
N LEU A 58 25.49 -15.97 -1.14
CA LEU A 58 24.67 -16.96 -1.86
C LEU A 58 24.78 -16.72 -3.37
N ARG A 59 25.78 -17.32 -4.01
CA ARG A 59 26.13 -17.06 -5.41
C ARG A 59 25.99 -18.28 -6.33
N ASP A 60 25.40 -19.36 -5.85
CA ASP A 60 25.22 -20.55 -6.68
C ASP A 60 24.26 -20.23 -7.83
N GLY A 61 24.71 -20.47 -9.06
CA GLY A 61 24.01 -20.05 -10.29
C GLY A 61 24.15 -18.57 -10.66
N MET A 62 24.96 -17.79 -9.94
CA MET A 62 25.24 -16.39 -10.23
C MET A 62 26.62 -16.23 -10.90
N THR A 63 26.66 -15.60 -12.09
CA THR A 63 27.92 -15.25 -12.76
C THR A 63 28.18 -13.75 -12.62
N LEU A 64 29.30 -13.41 -11.98
CA LEU A 64 29.73 -12.04 -11.76
C LEU A 64 30.81 -11.64 -12.76
N ASP A 65 30.75 -10.41 -13.25
CA ASP A 65 31.85 -9.81 -13.99
C ASP A 65 32.70 -8.95 -13.05
N LEU A 66 33.74 -9.56 -12.46
CA LEU A 66 34.64 -8.88 -11.53
C LEU A 66 35.51 -7.79 -12.20
N SER A 67 35.51 -7.70 -13.53
CA SER A 67 36.17 -6.60 -14.24
C SER A 67 35.33 -5.32 -14.25
N THR A 68 34.02 -5.44 -14.02
CA THR A 68 33.11 -4.32 -13.86
C THR A 68 33.10 -3.87 -12.41
N ALA A 69 33.66 -2.70 -12.12
CA ALA A 69 33.61 -2.10 -10.79
C ALA A 69 32.73 -0.85 -10.84
N SER A 70 31.72 -0.81 -9.99
CA SER A 70 30.86 0.35 -9.78
C SER A 70 30.70 0.63 -8.30
N THR A 71 30.25 1.84 -7.96
CA THR A 71 30.06 2.24 -6.56
C THR A 71 28.59 2.52 -6.31
N LEU A 72 28.04 1.89 -5.28
CA LEU A 72 26.75 2.25 -4.70
C LEU A 72 26.95 2.97 -3.37
N PHE A 73 25.91 3.68 -2.93
CA PHE A 73 25.93 4.47 -1.72
C PHE A 73 24.93 3.94 -0.70
N ALA A 74 25.42 3.35 0.38
CA ALA A 74 24.60 2.87 1.49
C ALA A 74 24.11 4.07 2.32
N GLU A 75 22.79 4.24 2.47
CA GLU A 75 22.22 5.37 3.22
C GLU A 75 22.19 5.12 4.74
N ARG A 76 22.63 6.10 5.51
CA ARG A 76 22.63 6.08 6.98
C ARG A 76 21.33 6.69 7.52
N TYR A 77 20.64 5.94 8.36
CA TYR A 77 19.45 6.40 9.06
C TYR A 77 19.27 5.61 10.36
N GLY A 78 18.47 6.17 11.26
CA GLY A 78 18.11 5.55 12.54
C GLY A 78 16.63 5.70 12.86
N GLY A 79 16.32 5.77 14.15
CA GLY A 79 14.97 5.76 14.69
C GLY A 79 14.54 4.39 15.19
N ASN A 80 13.51 4.39 16.03
CA ASN A 80 12.95 3.16 16.57
C ASN A 80 12.45 2.25 15.43
N GLY A 81 12.69 0.93 15.55
CA GLY A 81 12.31 -0.08 14.55
C GLY A 81 13.37 -0.39 13.48
N VAL A 82 14.50 0.35 13.42
CA VAL A 82 15.62 0.04 12.49
C VAL A 82 16.47 -1.16 12.98
N GLY A 83 16.33 -1.54 14.24
CA GLY A 83 17.09 -2.64 14.85
C GLY A 83 18.54 -2.23 15.12
N THR A 84 19.48 -3.13 14.83
CA THR A 84 20.91 -2.92 15.08
C THR A 84 21.67 -2.38 13.86
N ASN A 85 21.04 -2.30 12.68
CA ASN A 85 21.68 -1.83 11.45
C ASN A 85 21.90 -0.31 11.47
N GLY A 86 22.96 0.16 10.82
CA GLY A 86 23.32 1.59 10.72
C GLY A 86 22.54 2.37 9.65
N GLY A 87 21.53 1.74 9.05
CA GLY A 87 20.76 2.27 7.93
C GLY A 87 20.41 1.18 6.93
N GLY A 88 20.54 1.50 5.64
CA GLY A 88 20.22 0.62 4.52
C GLY A 88 21.24 -0.51 4.32
N ALA A 89 21.23 -1.50 5.22
CA ALA A 89 22.21 -2.60 5.30
C ALA A 89 22.31 -3.53 4.08
N ARG A 90 21.26 -3.55 3.25
CA ARG A 90 21.14 -4.39 2.05
C ARG A 90 20.71 -3.62 0.80
N THR A 91 20.90 -2.31 0.85
CA THR A 91 20.45 -1.38 -0.19
C THR A 91 21.60 -0.49 -0.63
N GLY A 92 21.63 -0.17 -1.91
CA GLY A 92 22.57 0.80 -2.47
C GLY A 92 21.84 1.85 -3.30
N ASN A 93 22.17 3.12 -3.07
CA ASN A 93 21.66 4.22 -3.89
C ASN A 93 22.55 4.40 -5.13
N LEU A 94 21.91 4.52 -6.29
CA LEU A 94 22.52 4.85 -7.58
C LEU A 94 21.73 5.99 -8.21
N GLU A 95 22.30 7.18 -8.31
CA GLU A 95 21.60 8.38 -8.80
C GLU A 95 20.28 8.62 -8.02
N ASN A 96 19.14 8.56 -8.72
CA ASN A 96 17.78 8.71 -8.19
C ASN A 96 17.12 7.38 -7.79
N PHE A 97 17.87 6.28 -7.85
CA PHE A 97 17.39 4.93 -7.59
C PHE A 97 17.99 4.37 -6.30
N GLN A 98 17.25 3.45 -5.71
CA GLN A 98 17.69 2.59 -4.64
C GLN A 98 17.48 1.15 -5.06
N LEU A 99 18.55 0.37 -5.01
CA LEU A 99 18.58 -1.05 -5.32
C LEU A 99 18.55 -1.81 -3.99
N LYS A 100 17.54 -2.65 -3.78
CA LYS A 100 17.37 -3.48 -2.56
C LYS A 100 17.67 -4.93 -2.91
N GLY A 101 18.51 -5.59 -2.10
CA GLY A 101 18.98 -6.96 -2.36
C GLY A 101 20.36 -7.03 -3.01
N VAL A 102 21.16 -5.96 -2.92
CA VAL A 102 22.50 -5.86 -3.56
C VAL A 102 23.62 -6.51 -2.74
N GLY A 103 23.29 -7.19 -1.64
CA GLY A 103 24.27 -7.75 -0.73
C GLY A 103 24.48 -6.93 0.53
N LYS A 104 25.15 -7.57 1.49
CA LYS A 104 25.53 -6.96 2.75
C LYS A 104 26.49 -5.80 2.46
N ASN A 105 26.21 -4.64 3.03
CA ASN A 105 27.16 -3.53 3.03
C ASN A 105 27.61 -3.20 4.46
N ILE A 106 28.43 -2.16 4.54
CA ILE A 106 29.07 -1.68 5.76
C ILE A 106 28.10 -1.27 6.89
N LEU A 107 26.84 -0.95 6.55
CA LEU A 107 25.80 -0.59 7.52
C LEU A 107 25.06 -1.80 8.11
N ALA A 108 25.34 -3.01 7.62
CA ALA A 108 24.82 -4.22 8.22
C ALA A 108 25.52 -4.53 9.55
N ALA A 109 24.74 -4.67 10.61
CA ALA A 109 25.26 -5.09 11.90
C ALA A 109 25.71 -6.56 11.85
N ASN A 110 26.52 -6.94 12.83
CA ASN A 110 26.76 -8.35 13.12
C ASN A 110 25.52 -8.93 13.81
N THR A 111 24.51 -9.30 13.04
CA THR A 111 23.30 -9.98 13.52
C THR A 111 23.54 -11.48 13.60
N THR A 112 22.80 -12.15 14.50
CA THR A 112 22.84 -13.62 14.63
C THR A 112 21.91 -14.35 13.66
N ASP A 113 21.01 -13.64 12.97
CA ASP A 113 20.06 -14.24 12.02
C ASP A 113 20.64 -14.28 10.59
N ASP A 114 20.81 -15.50 10.06
CA ASP A 114 21.27 -15.77 8.70
C ASP A 114 20.34 -15.18 7.63
N TRP A 115 19.04 -15.06 7.90
CA TRP A 115 18.04 -14.57 6.96
C TRP A 115 18.25 -13.10 6.58
N HIS A 116 18.73 -12.30 7.53
CA HIS A 116 18.95 -10.86 7.34
C HIS A 116 20.43 -10.47 7.25
N SER A 117 21.36 -11.37 7.61
CA SER A 117 22.78 -11.04 7.73
C SER A 117 23.54 -10.96 6.41
N TYR A 118 23.08 -11.64 5.35
CA TYR A 118 23.79 -11.72 4.05
C TYR A 118 23.42 -10.62 3.04
N GLY A 119 22.37 -9.85 3.33
CA GLY A 119 21.96 -8.69 2.53
C GLY A 119 21.28 -8.99 1.19
N GLY A 120 20.74 -10.19 1.01
CA GLY A 120 19.87 -10.51 -0.11
C GLY A 120 18.41 -10.06 0.07
N LEU A 121 17.66 -10.17 -1.03
CA LEU A 121 16.21 -10.08 -1.09
C LEU A 121 15.73 -11.31 -1.88
N ASN A 122 14.77 -12.05 -1.33
CA ASN A 122 14.19 -13.17 -2.07
C ASN A 122 13.14 -12.68 -3.07
N LEU A 123 12.92 -13.48 -4.12
CA LEU A 123 11.99 -13.14 -5.19
C LEU A 123 10.53 -13.05 -4.69
N VAL A 124 10.15 -13.84 -3.67
CA VAL A 124 8.80 -13.81 -3.08
C VAL A 124 8.49 -12.42 -2.52
N ASP A 125 9.37 -11.89 -1.67
CA ASP A 125 9.23 -10.57 -1.06
C ASP A 125 9.25 -9.45 -2.10
N ALA A 126 10.09 -9.56 -3.13
CA ALA A 126 10.18 -8.57 -4.21
C ALA A 126 8.87 -8.48 -5.02
N VAL A 127 8.26 -9.64 -5.32
CA VAL A 127 6.98 -9.70 -6.03
C VAL A 127 5.84 -9.19 -5.15
N ILE A 128 5.78 -9.59 -3.87
CA ILE A 128 4.78 -9.09 -2.91
C ILE A 128 4.86 -7.57 -2.79
N GLU A 129 6.07 -7.02 -2.57
CA GLU A 129 6.26 -5.57 -2.44
C GLU A 129 5.84 -4.82 -3.71
N THR A 130 6.08 -5.41 -4.89
CA THR A 130 5.67 -4.86 -6.19
C THR A 130 4.16 -4.88 -6.39
N ILE A 131 3.48 -5.99 -6.08
CA ILE A 131 2.02 -6.09 -6.17
C ILE A 131 1.35 -5.11 -5.19
N SER A 132 1.86 -5.04 -3.95
CA SER A 132 1.41 -4.07 -2.96
C SER A 132 1.61 -2.63 -3.44
N TYR A 133 2.75 -2.31 -4.06
CA TYR A 133 2.97 -0.99 -4.66
C TYR A 133 1.95 -0.66 -5.75
N LEU A 134 1.73 -1.56 -6.70
CA LEU A 134 0.83 -1.35 -7.84
C LEU A 134 -0.62 -1.12 -7.41
N LEU A 135 -1.04 -1.80 -6.35
CA LEU A 135 -2.30 -1.54 -5.67
C LEU A 135 -2.30 -0.18 -4.97
N LEU A 136 -1.38 0.01 -4.02
CA LEU A 136 -1.46 1.05 -3.01
C LEU A 136 -1.16 2.45 -3.55
N LYS A 137 -0.35 2.55 -4.61
CA LYS A 137 -0.05 3.83 -5.26
C LYS A 137 -1.30 4.55 -5.79
N ASN A 138 -2.35 3.77 -6.13
CA ASN A 138 -3.58 4.30 -6.71
C ASN A 138 -4.68 4.55 -5.67
N ILE A 139 -4.61 3.91 -4.49
CA ILE A 139 -5.68 4.00 -3.48
C ILE A 139 -5.29 4.84 -2.27
N LEU A 140 -4.01 4.87 -1.89
CA LEU A 140 -3.57 5.66 -0.76
C LEU A 140 -3.50 7.15 -1.14
N PRO A 141 -3.98 8.09 -0.30
CA PRO A 141 -4.06 9.52 -0.64
C PRO A 141 -2.73 10.13 -1.08
N ILE A 142 -1.63 9.70 -0.46
CA ILE A 142 -0.28 10.15 -0.78
C ILE A 142 0.48 9.13 -1.63
N GLY A 143 0.07 7.87 -1.59
CA GLY A 143 0.65 6.78 -2.38
C GLY A 143 1.85 6.10 -1.73
N CYS A 144 2.67 5.46 -2.58
CA CYS A 144 3.84 4.68 -2.18
C CYS A 144 5.09 5.14 -2.95
N VAL A 145 6.27 4.84 -2.40
CA VAL A 145 7.54 5.05 -3.10
C VAL A 145 7.57 4.18 -4.37
N LYS A 146 7.92 4.79 -5.51
CA LYS A 146 7.86 4.12 -6.81
C LYS A 146 8.76 2.90 -6.88
N ILE A 147 8.25 1.80 -7.43
CA ILE A 147 9.03 0.63 -7.81
C ILE A 147 9.13 0.61 -9.33
N TYR A 148 10.36 0.56 -9.84
CA TYR A 148 10.64 0.61 -11.27
C TYR A 148 10.84 -0.78 -11.87
N GLY A 149 11.26 -1.78 -11.11
CA GLY A 149 11.41 -3.13 -11.65
C GLY A 149 12.01 -4.15 -10.68
N ILE A 150 11.98 -5.40 -11.13
CA ILE A 150 12.53 -6.57 -10.43
C ILE A 150 13.54 -7.26 -11.35
N ILE A 151 14.73 -7.53 -10.82
CA ILE A 151 15.77 -8.32 -11.47
C ILE A 151 15.99 -9.58 -10.66
N ILE A 152 15.86 -10.75 -11.28
CA ILE A 152 16.21 -12.05 -10.70
C ILE A 152 17.73 -12.19 -10.74
N THR A 153 18.34 -12.47 -9.58
CA THR A 153 19.80 -12.55 -9.42
C THR A 153 20.35 -13.96 -9.69
N GLY A 154 19.51 -14.99 -9.61
CA GLY A 154 19.84 -16.39 -9.86
C GLY A 154 18.99 -17.34 -9.00
N ASP A 155 19.01 -18.63 -9.33
CA ASP A 155 18.09 -19.63 -8.76
C ASP A 155 18.32 -19.99 -7.29
N GLU A 156 19.54 -19.83 -6.78
CA GLU A 156 19.93 -20.20 -5.40
C GLU A 156 20.68 -19.06 -4.71
N THR A 157 20.10 -17.86 -4.80
CA THR A 157 20.78 -16.60 -4.43
C THR A 157 20.12 -15.87 -3.27
N ALA A 158 19.08 -16.45 -2.67
CA ALA A 158 18.43 -15.94 -1.47
C ALA A 158 17.80 -17.06 -0.62
N TYR A 159 17.56 -16.78 0.66
CA TYR A 159 16.70 -17.61 1.49
C TYR A 159 15.21 -17.26 1.23
N LEU A 160 14.40 -18.29 0.94
CA LEU A 160 12.95 -18.28 0.75
C LEU A 160 12.20 -18.64 2.05
N PRO A 161 10.96 -18.15 2.25
CA PRO A 161 10.23 -18.34 3.50
C PRO A 161 10.31 -19.79 4.01
N GLY A 162 10.68 -19.96 5.29
CA GLY A 162 10.99 -21.27 5.86
C GLY A 162 12.47 -21.69 5.78
N GLY A 163 13.36 -20.84 5.27
CA GLY A 163 14.82 -21.03 5.30
C GLY A 163 15.40 -21.84 4.14
N LYS A 164 14.58 -22.24 3.16
CA LYS A 164 15.03 -22.91 1.93
C LYS A 164 15.84 -21.92 1.08
N ILE A 165 16.90 -22.36 0.40
CA ILE A 165 17.60 -21.53 -0.59
C ILE A 165 16.83 -21.56 -1.91
N GLY A 166 16.69 -20.40 -2.55
CA GLY A 166 16.00 -20.26 -3.83
C GLY A 166 16.25 -18.90 -4.49
N PRO A 167 15.36 -18.50 -5.42
CA PRO A 167 15.63 -17.34 -6.26
C PRO A 167 15.71 -16.02 -5.49
N GLY A 168 16.80 -15.28 -5.72
CA GLY A 168 17.02 -13.94 -5.22
C GLY A 168 16.59 -12.86 -6.21
N ALA A 169 16.50 -11.63 -5.73
CA ALA A 169 16.10 -10.48 -6.52
C ALA A 169 16.82 -9.19 -6.12
N ILE A 170 16.96 -8.28 -7.08
CA ILE A 170 17.18 -6.85 -6.86
C ILE A 170 15.86 -6.14 -7.17
N LEU A 171 15.34 -5.41 -6.19
CA LEU A 171 14.19 -4.53 -6.36
C LEU A 171 14.69 -3.10 -6.57
N VAL A 172 14.37 -2.52 -7.73
CA VAL A 172 14.76 -1.14 -8.08
C VAL A 172 13.61 -0.21 -7.75
N ARG A 173 13.85 0.75 -6.87
CA ARG A 173 12.85 1.74 -6.43
C ARG A 173 13.40 3.15 -6.42
N GLU A 174 12.52 4.13 -6.27
CA GLU A 174 12.89 5.54 -6.10
C GLU A 174 13.69 5.75 -4.81
N LYS A 175 14.76 6.53 -4.91
CA LYS A 175 15.51 7.02 -3.75
C LYS A 175 14.72 8.14 -3.08
N VAL A 176 14.43 7.99 -1.78
CA VAL A 176 13.65 8.97 -1.01
C VAL A 176 14.31 9.33 0.31
N THR A 177 14.04 10.56 0.78
CA THR A 177 14.39 10.96 2.14
C THR A 177 13.29 10.50 3.12
N ARG A 178 13.70 10.13 4.33
CA ARG A 178 12.85 9.51 5.36
C ARG A 178 13.08 10.19 6.71
N PRO A 179 12.11 10.21 7.65
CA PRO A 179 12.31 10.70 9.00
C PRO A 179 13.57 10.10 9.66
N GLY A 180 13.82 8.80 9.48
CA GLY A 180 14.97 8.09 10.03
C GLY A 180 16.33 8.70 9.67
N HIS A 181 16.45 9.41 8.53
CA HIS A 181 17.69 10.11 8.16
C HIS A 181 18.08 11.22 9.15
N PHE A 182 17.13 11.69 9.94
CA PHE A 182 17.34 12.73 10.94
C PHE A 182 17.36 12.20 12.37
N LEU A 183 17.19 10.88 12.55
CA LEU A 183 17.09 10.22 13.85
C LEU A 183 18.34 9.40 14.20
N PRO A 184 18.66 9.26 15.50
CA PRO A 184 19.81 8.50 15.94
C PRO A 184 19.68 7.00 15.68
N CYS A 185 20.81 6.33 15.46
CA CYS A 185 20.90 4.87 15.46
C CYS A 185 21.83 4.37 16.59
N PRO A 186 21.35 4.33 17.85
CA PRO A 186 22.21 4.06 19.00
C PRO A 186 22.66 2.58 19.09
N ALA A 187 21.91 1.66 18.49
CA ALA A 187 22.19 0.22 18.55
C ALA A 187 23.15 -0.26 17.46
N TYR A 188 23.55 0.61 16.52
CA TYR A 188 24.52 0.26 15.50
C TYR A 188 25.93 0.25 16.05
N ASN A 189 26.54 -0.93 16.01
CA ASN A 189 27.89 -1.16 16.45
C ASN A 189 28.60 -2.10 15.46
N VAL A 190 29.73 -1.66 14.92
CA VAL A 190 30.59 -2.47 14.05
C VAL A 190 31.89 -2.75 14.82
N LYS A 191 32.33 -4.01 14.83
CA LYS A 191 33.56 -4.42 15.54
C LYS A 191 34.83 -3.90 14.86
N GLU A 192 34.77 -3.63 13.56
CA GLU A 192 35.89 -3.14 12.77
C GLU A 192 35.82 -1.61 12.70
N ILE A 193 36.92 -0.94 13.07
CA ILE A 193 37.05 0.51 12.98
C ILE A 193 37.04 0.86 11.50
N GLN A 194 35.91 1.32 11.01
CA GLN A 194 35.75 1.86 9.66
C GLN A 194 35.64 3.39 9.76
N ASP A 195 36.05 4.10 8.71
CA ASP A 195 36.02 5.58 8.60
C ASP A 195 34.58 6.16 8.51
N ILE A 196 33.63 5.55 9.23
CA ILE A 196 32.26 6.06 9.35
C ILE A 196 32.23 7.10 10.48
N PRO A 197 31.87 8.37 10.21
CA PRO A 197 31.75 9.38 11.26
C PRO A 197 30.75 8.96 12.34
N GLN A 198 31.05 9.24 13.61
CA GLN A 198 30.12 8.96 14.71
C GLN A 198 28.73 9.53 14.41
N ASP A 199 27.69 8.81 14.83
CA ASP A 199 26.31 9.16 14.51
C ASP A 199 25.92 10.56 15.00
N SER A 200 26.47 10.99 16.15
CA SER A 200 26.28 12.34 16.69
C SER A 200 26.76 13.46 15.76
N TYR A 201 27.85 13.25 15.01
CA TYR A 201 28.33 14.20 14.00
C TYR A 201 27.40 14.24 12.79
N ARG A 202 26.97 13.08 12.29
CA ARG A 202 25.98 12.97 11.20
C ARG A 202 24.71 13.73 11.57
N LEU A 203 24.14 13.44 12.74
CA LEU A 203 22.90 14.07 13.21
C LEU A 203 23.02 15.57 13.36
N ARG A 204 24.12 16.06 13.95
CA ARG A 204 24.40 17.49 14.07
C ARG A 204 24.44 18.15 12.70
N TYR A 205 25.16 17.52 11.76
CA TYR A 205 25.34 18.04 10.42
C TYR A 205 24.00 18.10 9.66
N ILE A 206 23.28 16.97 9.56
CA ILE A 206 22.06 16.87 8.76
C ILE A 206 20.93 17.74 9.31
N ASN A 207 20.75 17.80 10.63
CA ASN A 207 19.72 18.64 11.24
C ASN A 207 20.03 20.14 11.12
N LYS A 208 21.31 20.53 11.12
CA LYS A 208 21.71 21.92 10.83
C LYS A 208 21.48 22.29 9.37
N ILE A 209 21.77 21.38 8.43
CA ILE A 209 21.52 21.62 7.01
C ILE A 209 20.02 21.71 6.73
N LEU A 210 19.22 20.82 7.32
CA LEU A 210 17.77 20.88 7.23
C LEU A 210 17.27 22.25 7.69
N TYR A 211 17.67 22.70 8.87
CA TYR A 211 17.23 23.99 9.41
C TYR A 211 17.65 25.18 8.54
N LYS A 212 18.86 25.16 7.97
CA LYS A 212 19.35 26.19 7.04
C LYS A 212 18.50 26.33 5.76
N LYS A 213 17.67 25.35 5.41
CA LYS A 213 16.73 25.47 4.28
C LYS A 213 15.55 26.40 4.59
N PHE A 214 15.34 26.74 5.86
CA PHE A 214 14.25 27.59 6.33
C PHE A 214 14.80 28.93 6.80
N ARG A 215 14.05 30.01 6.57
CA ARG A 215 14.45 31.36 6.96
C ARG A 215 14.37 31.55 8.47
N ASP A 216 13.37 30.95 9.09
CA ASP A 216 13.12 31.03 10.53
C ASP A 216 12.43 29.77 11.08
N PRO A 217 12.34 29.60 12.41
CA PRO A 217 11.72 28.42 13.03
C PRO A 217 10.24 28.22 12.69
N ARG A 218 9.50 29.27 12.32
CA ARG A 218 8.08 29.17 11.97
C ARG A 218 7.91 28.50 10.62
N GLU A 219 8.78 28.80 9.67
CA GLU A 219 8.76 28.15 8.35
C GLU A 219 9.04 26.64 8.47
N LEU A 220 10.00 26.26 9.32
CA LEU A 220 10.23 24.85 9.67
C LEU A 220 8.98 24.22 10.30
N ALA A 221 8.34 24.90 11.25
CA ALA A 221 7.14 24.39 11.91
C ALA A 221 5.98 24.18 10.93
N VAL A 222 5.78 25.09 9.97
CA VAL A 222 4.79 24.95 8.89
C VAL A 222 5.12 23.76 8.00
N ALA A 223 6.40 23.56 7.64
CA ALA A 223 6.82 22.41 6.85
C ALA A 223 6.57 21.07 7.57
N LEU A 224 6.90 21.00 8.87
CA LEU A 224 6.63 19.82 9.70
C LEU A 224 5.12 19.58 9.86
N ALA A 225 4.31 20.64 10.03
CA ALA A 225 2.86 20.52 10.09
C ALA A 225 2.27 20.01 8.77
N LYS A 226 2.75 20.51 7.62
CA LYS A 226 2.34 20.01 6.30
C LYS A 226 2.64 18.53 6.13
N MET A 227 3.86 18.11 6.49
CA MET A 227 4.23 16.69 6.50
C MET A 227 3.33 15.88 7.43
N ALA A 228 3.11 16.34 8.66
CA ALA A 228 2.22 15.68 9.61
C ALA A 228 0.80 15.52 9.05
N SER A 229 0.27 16.53 8.36
CA SER A 229 -1.05 16.46 7.71
C SER A 229 -1.10 15.42 6.59
N MET A 230 -0.07 15.32 5.74
CA MET A 230 -0.03 14.32 4.66
C MET A 230 0.03 12.89 5.24
N ILE A 231 0.84 12.69 6.28
CA ILE A 231 0.93 11.39 6.97
C ILE A 231 -0.40 11.05 7.67
N ALA A 232 -1.04 12.04 8.30
CA ALA A 232 -2.35 11.86 8.92
C ALA A 232 -3.44 11.47 7.91
N ASP A 233 -3.42 12.06 6.71
CA ASP A 233 -4.35 11.72 5.64
C ASP A 233 -4.16 10.28 5.16
N GLN A 234 -2.90 9.90 4.92
CA GLN A 234 -2.50 8.54 4.55
C GLN A 234 -2.98 7.49 5.57
N PHE A 235 -2.70 7.67 6.87
CA PHE A 235 -3.11 6.72 7.91
C PHE A 235 -4.59 6.79 8.27
N GLY A 236 -5.22 7.95 8.10
CA GLY A 236 -6.67 8.10 8.25
C GLY A 236 -7.40 7.28 7.20
N PHE A 237 -6.98 7.39 5.93
CA PHE A 237 -7.51 6.57 4.85
C PHE A 237 -7.22 5.08 5.08
N SER A 238 -5.96 4.71 5.33
CA SER A 238 -5.58 3.29 5.46
C SER A 238 -6.36 2.59 6.56
N LYS A 239 -6.64 3.30 7.66
CA LYS A 239 -7.49 2.81 8.74
C LYS A 239 -8.92 2.52 8.28
N ILE A 240 -9.56 3.43 7.55
CA ILE A 240 -10.91 3.22 7.02
C ILE A 240 -10.93 2.13 5.95
N ALA A 241 -9.94 2.12 5.06
CA ALA A 241 -9.79 1.15 3.99
C ALA A 241 -9.29 -0.22 4.49
N ARG A 242 -9.00 -0.36 5.79
CA ARG A 242 -8.53 -1.59 6.45
C ARG A 242 -7.22 -2.10 5.87
N ILE A 243 -6.33 -1.18 5.51
CA ILE A 243 -4.99 -1.46 4.99
C ILE A 243 -4.00 -1.36 6.15
N PHE A 244 -3.37 -2.49 6.46
CA PHE A 244 -2.36 -2.63 7.49
C PHE A 244 -0.97 -2.62 6.86
N HIS A 245 -0.10 -1.69 7.26
CA HIS A 245 1.28 -1.67 6.76
C HIS A 245 2.10 -2.82 7.39
N GLY A 246 1.91 -3.09 8.68
CA GLY A 246 2.52 -4.21 9.41
C GLY A 246 3.97 -4.03 9.83
N SER A 247 4.64 -2.98 9.36
CA SER A 247 6.07 -2.74 9.63
C SER A 247 6.42 -1.25 9.69
N ILE A 248 5.45 -0.39 10.05
CA ILE A 248 5.70 1.05 10.07
C ILE A 248 6.82 1.41 11.06
N SER A 249 7.70 2.30 10.63
CA SER A 249 8.82 2.86 11.39
C SER A 249 9.27 4.18 10.75
N ALA A 250 10.21 4.89 11.39
CA ALA A 250 10.81 6.09 10.82
C ALA A 250 11.62 5.83 9.52
N SER A 251 11.99 4.57 9.25
CA SER A 251 12.68 4.16 8.02
C SER A 251 11.75 3.66 6.93
N ASN A 252 10.47 3.42 7.22
CA ASN A 252 9.50 2.85 6.27
C ASN A 252 8.44 3.88 5.84
N LEU A 253 8.71 5.15 6.15
CA LEU A 253 7.94 6.31 5.75
C LEU A 253 8.87 7.32 5.08
N SER A 254 8.45 7.91 3.98
CA SER A 254 9.17 9.05 3.39
C SER A 254 8.72 10.36 4.02
N ILE A 255 9.53 11.42 3.91
CA ILE A 255 9.19 12.73 4.46
C ILE A 255 8.00 13.41 3.78
N ASP A 256 7.57 12.91 2.62
CA ASP A 256 6.37 13.39 1.93
C ASP A 256 5.11 12.58 2.31
N GLY A 257 5.24 11.52 3.11
CA GLY A 257 4.14 10.71 3.61
C GLY A 257 3.91 9.40 2.86
N ARG A 258 4.61 9.16 1.74
CA ARG A 258 4.54 7.89 1.01
C ARG A 258 5.14 6.73 1.80
N TRP A 259 4.48 5.58 1.71
CA TRP A 259 4.93 4.32 2.34
C TRP A 259 5.97 3.58 1.49
N LEU A 260 6.81 2.77 2.14
CA LEU A 260 7.77 1.86 1.51
C LEU A 260 8.01 0.62 2.39
N ASP A 261 8.70 -0.40 1.86
CA ASP A 261 8.87 -1.71 2.52
C ASP A 261 7.52 -2.41 2.79
N LEU A 262 6.77 -2.60 1.70
CA LEU A 262 5.38 -3.07 1.68
C LEU A 262 5.23 -4.61 1.75
N THR A 263 6.30 -5.35 2.05
CA THR A 263 6.29 -6.83 2.11
C THR A 263 5.29 -7.37 3.15
N ASN A 264 5.02 -6.61 4.21
CA ASN A 264 4.07 -6.99 5.26
C ASN A 264 2.70 -6.35 5.09
N CYS A 265 2.51 -5.54 4.05
CA CYS A 265 1.27 -4.81 3.85
C CYS A 265 0.15 -5.76 3.41
N THR A 266 -1.04 -5.59 3.98
CA THR A 266 -2.21 -6.43 3.65
C THR A 266 -3.50 -5.73 4.03
N PHE A 267 -4.61 -6.18 3.45
CA PHE A 267 -5.93 -5.88 4.00
C PHE A 267 -6.20 -6.67 5.27
N ILE A 268 -6.97 -6.07 6.16
CA ILE A 268 -7.60 -6.73 7.31
C ILE A 268 -9.01 -7.12 6.91
N ASN A 269 -9.38 -8.35 7.21
CA ASN A 269 -10.62 -9.01 6.82
C ASN A 269 -11.53 -9.32 8.01
N ASP A 270 -11.32 -8.62 9.13
CA ASP A 270 -12.22 -8.58 10.28
C ASP A 270 -12.04 -7.27 11.09
N VAL A 271 -12.34 -7.31 12.39
CA VAL A 271 -12.16 -6.23 13.37
C VAL A 271 -10.97 -6.48 14.32
N HIS A 272 -10.12 -7.47 14.07
CA HIS A 272 -9.00 -7.80 14.94
C HIS A 272 -7.87 -6.77 14.81
N ASN A 273 -7.16 -6.58 15.92
CA ASN A 273 -6.03 -5.66 15.98
C ASN A 273 -4.72 -6.45 15.79
N TYR A 274 -4.43 -6.79 14.53
CA TYR A 274 -3.21 -7.52 14.16
C TYR A 274 -1.94 -6.76 14.54
N VAL A 275 -0.93 -7.48 15.00
CA VAL A 275 0.33 -6.92 15.51
C VAL A 275 1.49 -7.35 14.63
N GLY A 276 2.04 -6.38 13.89
CA GLY A 276 3.32 -6.46 13.20
C GLY A 276 4.39 -5.79 14.05
N SER A 277 5.02 -4.71 13.54
CA SER A 277 5.84 -3.82 14.40
C SER A 277 4.99 -3.02 15.38
N THR A 278 3.79 -2.64 14.97
CA THR A 278 2.80 -1.89 15.74
C THR A 278 1.42 -2.51 15.47
N PRO A 279 0.51 -2.56 16.45
CA PRO A 279 -0.87 -2.99 16.20
C PRO A 279 -1.56 -2.11 15.16
N PHE A 280 -2.37 -2.69 14.27
CA PHE A 280 -3.09 -1.98 13.20
C PHE A 280 -3.78 -0.69 13.68
N HIS A 281 -4.56 -0.76 14.75
CA HIS A 281 -5.29 0.40 15.27
C HIS A 281 -4.38 1.52 15.81
N ALA A 282 -3.11 1.20 16.06
CA ALA A 282 -2.10 2.10 16.60
C ALA A 282 -1.09 2.60 15.55
N GLU A 283 -1.10 2.12 14.30
CA GLU A 283 -0.12 2.54 13.28
C GLU A 283 -0.11 4.06 13.07
N GLY A 284 -1.29 4.65 12.88
CA GLY A 284 -1.41 6.11 12.78
C GLY A 284 -1.03 6.84 14.06
N ILE A 285 -1.19 6.23 15.23
CA ILE A 285 -0.81 6.85 16.51
C ILE A 285 0.71 6.78 16.71
N HIS A 286 1.36 5.72 16.26
CA HIS A 286 2.81 5.52 16.38
C HIS A 286 3.62 6.62 15.71
N ILE A 287 3.08 7.28 14.69
CA ILE A 287 3.67 8.46 14.04
C ILE A 287 3.97 9.59 15.04
N VAL A 288 3.18 9.74 16.11
CA VAL A 288 3.45 10.73 17.17
C VAL A 288 4.84 10.54 17.75
N SER A 289 5.24 9.28 18.02
CA SER A 289 6.57 8.98 18.57
C SER A 289 7.71 9.30 17.59
N ILE A 290 7.50 9.07 16.29
CA ILE A 290 8.47 9.42 15.23
C ILE A 290 8.62 10.95 15.13
N LEU A 291 7.51 11.69 15.16
CA LEU A 291 7.51 13.15 15.14
C LEU A 291 8.16 13.75 16.39
N GLU A 292 7.87 13.19 17.57
CA GLU A 292 8.48 13.60 18.84
C GLU A 292 10.01 13.46 18.79
N GLU A 293 10.51 12.29 18.38
CA GLU A 293 11.95 12.03 18.27
C GLU A 293 12.63 12.96 17.26
N TRP A 294 11.97 13.23 16.13
CA TRP A 294 12.51 14.10 15.09
C TRP A 294 12.55 15.57 15.53
N ILE A 295 11.45 16.08 16.08
CA ILE A 295 11.38 17.45 16.61
C ILE A 295 12.43 17.64 17.71
N TYR A 296 12.58 16.68 18.62
CA TYR A 296 13.62 16.70 19.63
C TYR A 296 15.02 16.82 18.99
N THR A 297 15.30 16.02 17.97
CA THR A 297 16.62 16.00 17.33
C THR A 297 16.92 17.31 16.61
N ILE A 298 15.94 17.89 15.89
CA ILE A 298 16.10 19.20 15.25
C ILE A 298 16.36 20.28 16.30
N ARG A 299 15.60 20.30 17.40
CA ARG A 299 15.75 21.28 18.50
C ARG A 299 17.13 21.19 19.13
N LYS A 300 17.57 19.98 19.46
CA LYS A 300 18.87 19.71 20.10
C LYS A 300 20.04 20.29 19.31
N TYR A 301 20.06 20.13 17.99
CA TYR A 301 21.20 20.54 17.17
C TYR A 301 21.14 21.97 16.64
N ASN A 302 19.98 22.62 16.73
CA ASN A 302 19.75 23.99 16.26
C ASN A 302 19.43 24.99 17.39
N ASN A 303 19.45 24.56 18.66
CA ASN A 303 19.11 25.39 19.83
C ASN A 303 17.74 26.07 19.72
N LEU A 304 16.75 25.37 19.15
CA LEU A 304 15.42 25.92 18.92
C LEU A 304 14.53 25.80 20.16
N ARG A 305 13.81 26.88 20.48
CA ARG A 305 12.71 26.89 21.44
C ARG A 305 11.40 26.75 20.67
N PHE A 306 11.01 25.51 20.42
CA PHE A 306 9.80 25.14 19.70
C PHE A 306 8.90 24.32 20.62
N ASN A 307 7.61 24.63 20.68
CA ASN A 307 6.64 23.81 21.41
C ASN A 307 6.14 22.68 20.50
N GLU A 308 6.67 21.47 20.70
CA GLU A 308 6.33 20.26 19.98
C GLU A 308 4.83 19.95 20.01
N ARG A 309 4.13 20.27 21.11
CA ARG A 309 2.70 19.97 21.27
C ARG A 309 1.85 20.56 20.16
N ILE A 310 2.21 21.73 19.63
CA ILE A 310 1.47 22.35 18.53
C ILE A 310 1.40 21.43 17.31
N ILE A 311 2.52 20.77 16.95
CA ILE A 311 2.55 19.86 15.80
C ILE A 311 1.88 18.53 16.13
N LEU A 312 2.09 18.01 17.34
CA LEU A 312 1.55 16.72 17.75
C LEU A 312 0.01 16.78 17.89
N ASP A 313 -0.52 17.84 18.49
CA ASP A 313 -1.96 18.08 18.63
C ASP A 313 -2.60 18.35 17.26
N TYR A 314 -1.88 19.07 16.39
CA TYR A 314 -2.30 19.25 15.00
C TYR A 314 -2.35 17.90 14.26
N TYR A 315 -1.33 17.06 14.37
CA TYR A 315 -1.32 15.71 13.80
C TYR A 315 -2.50 14.87 14.28
N ALA A 316 -2.73 14.80 15.60
CA ALA A 316 -3.84 14.03 16.17
C ALA A 316 -5.21 14.53 15.65
N SER A 317 -5.36 15.85 15.53
CA SER A 317 -6.56 16.48 14.95
C SER A 317 -6.72 16.13 13.46
N GLN A 318 -5.63 16.20 12.69
CA GLN A 318 -5.63 15.83 11.26
C GLN A 318 -5.93 14.34 11.07
N LEU A 319 -5.41 13.45 11.91
CA LEU A 319 -5.65 12.00 11.79
C LEU A 319 -7.13 11.68 12.01
N LYS A 320 -7.75 12.30 13.02
CA LYS A 320 -9.20 12.19 13.25
C LYS A 320 -10.01 12.78 12.09
N SER A 321 -9.63 13.96 11.62
CA SER A 321 -10.28 14.61 10.46
C SER A 321 -10.15 13.78 9.19
N SER A 322 -9.03 13.10 9.00
CA SER A 322 -8.78 12.23 7.84
C SER A 322 -9.64 10.97 7.89
N CYS A 323 -9.81 10.35 9.07
CA CYS A 323 -10.77 9.25 9.23
C CYS A 323 -12.20 9.69 8.87
N TYR A 324 -12.60 10.91 9.26
CA TYR A 324 -13.90 11.47 8.92
C TYR A 324 -14.04 11.73 7.41
N LYS A 325 -13.03 12.37 6.81
CA LYS A 325 -12.95 12.66 5.38
C LYS A 325 -13.11 11.40 4.52
N HIS A 326 -12.52 10.29 4.95
CA HIS A 326 -12.48 9.04 4.17
C HIS A 326 -13.58 8.02 4.53
N ILE A 327 -14.43 8.29 5.52
CA ILE A 327 -15.41 7.31 6.02
C ILE A 327 -16.36 6.78 4.94
N GLY A 328 -16.67 7.61 3.93
CA GLY A 328 -17.50 7.24 2.79
C GLY A 328 -16.90 6.16 1.90
N TYR A 329 -15.60 5.90 2.00
CA TYR A 329 -14.88 4.93 1.17
C TYR A 329 -15.51 3.52 1.22
N LEU A 330 -15.94 3.07 2.40
CA LEU A 330 -16.57 1.75 2.60
C LEU A 330 -17.90 1.59 1.84
N PHE A 331 -18.55 2.71 1.56
CA PHE A 331 -19.81 2.78 0.85
C PHE A 331 -19.60 3.28 -0.58
N ALA A 332 -18.38 3.35 -1.10
CA ALA A 332 -18.14 3.94 -2.42
C ALA A 332 -18.66 5.39 -2.59
N ILE A 333 -18.60 6.19 -1.51
CA ILE A 333 -18.86 7.63 -1.51
C ILE A 333 -17.52 8.37 -1.49
N GLN A 334 -17.31 9.27 -2.44
CA GLN A 334 -16.10 10.10 -2.49
C GLN A 334 -16.21 11.28 -1.51
N GLU A 335 -15.05 11.76 -1.03
CA GLU A 335 -14.96 12.93 -0.14
C GLU A 335 -15.78 14.13 -0.64
N LYS A 336 -15.65 14.47 -1.93
CA LYS A 336 -16.35 15.61 -2.54
C LYS A 336 -17.87 15.48 -2.47
N GLU A 337 -18.39 14.26 -2.40
CA GLU A 337 -19.82 13.98 -2.32
C GLU A 337 -20.34 14.03 -0.87
N LEU A 338 -19.45 13.99 0.11
CA LEU A 338 -19.78 14.25 1.52
C LEU A 338 -19.86 15.76 1.82
N LEU A 339 -19.23 16.62 1.00
CA LEU A 339 -19.23 18.10 1.18
C LEU A 339 -20.62 18.70 1.42
N PRO A 340 -21.68 18.35 0.67
CA PRO A 340 -23.03 18.88 0.89
C PRO A 340 -23.68 18.50 2.23
N PHE A 341 -23.05 17.60 3.00
CA PHE A 341 -23.55 17.09 4.28
C PHE A 341 -22.75 17.60 5.48
N HIS A 342 -21.68 18.37 5.30
CA HIS A 342 -20.76 18.77 6.39
C HIS A 342 -21.41 19.57 7.53
N GLN A 343 -22.52 20.24 7.27
CA GLN A 343 -23.25 21.02 8.27
C GLN A 343 -24.39 20.23 8.95
N GLN A 344 -24.61 18.98 8.55
CA GLN A 344 -25.73 18.19 9.03
C GLN A 344 -25.29 17.28 10.18
N SER A 345 -26.08 17.23 11.26
CA SER A 345 -25.85 16.30 12.37
C SER A 345 -25.84 14.84 11.90
N LEU A 346 -26.59 14.54 10.85
CA LEU A 346 -26.68 13.20 10.26
C LEU A 346 -25.32 12.66 9.79
N LEU A 347 -24.44 13.49 9.22
CA LEU A 347 -23.12 13.05 8.78
C LEU A 347 -22.22 12.70 9.97
N LEU A 348 -22.35 13.43 11.09
CA LEU A 348 -21.64 13.13 12.33
C LEU A 348 -22.16 11.84 12.98
N ASP A 349 -23.47 11.64 13.00
CA ASP A 349 -24.09 10.41 13.52
C ASP A 349 -23.69 9.19 12.69
N PHE A 350 -23.73 9.29 11.36
CA PHE A 350 -23.20 8.30 10.42
C PHE A 350 -21.73 7.97 10.74
N PHE A 351 -20.87 8.97 10.86
CA PHE A 351 -19.46 8.75 11.19
C PHE A 351 -19.30 7.99 12.50
N ASN A 352 -19.97 8.42 13.57
CA ASN A 352 -19.86 7.81 14.89
C ASN A 352 -20.34 6.35 14.89
N GLU A 353 -21.45 6.07 14.20
CA GLU A 353 -22.00 4.71 14.07
C GLU A 353 -21.02 3.80 13.33
N VAL A 354 -20.53 4.21 12.15
CA VAL A 354 -19.53 3.43 11.37
C VAL A 354 -18.24 3.24 12.16
N TYR A 355 -17.68 4.32 12.73
CA TYR A 355 -16.43 4.25 13.48
C TYR A 355 -16.55 3.32 14.71
N SER A 356 -17.70 3.30 15.37
CA SER A 356 -17.94 2.39 16.50
C SER A 356 -17.92 0.92 16.06
N HIS A 357 -18.60 0.58 14.96
CA HIS A 357 -18.62 -0.79 14.42
C HIS A 357 -17.25 -1.26 13.96
N LEU A 358 -16.45 -0.38 13.35
CA LEU A 358 -15.12 -0.71 12.86
C LEU A 358 -14.07 -0.87 13.96
N PHE A 359 -14.09 -0.02 14.99
CA PHE A 359 -12.92 0.17 15.85
C PHE A 359 -13.19 0.07 17.36
N THR A 360 -14.43 -0.14 17.79
CA THR A 360 -14.73 -0.29 19.23
C THR A 360 -15.05 -1.72 19.65
N GLY A 361 -15.31 -2.63 18.69
CA GLY A 361 -15.82 -3.98 18.95
C GLY A 361 -14.80 -5.03 19.41
N ASN A 362 -13.52 -4.94 19.02
CA ASN A 362 -12.52 -5.94 19.41
C ASN A 362 -11.12 -5.33 19.60
N LYS A 363 -10.64 -5.36 20.83
CA LYS A 363 -9.30 -4.85 21.20
C LYS A 363 -8.26 -5.96 21.33
N ASN A 364 -8.64 -7.20 21.06
CA ASN A 364 -7.73 -8.33 21.22
C ASN A 364 -6.61 -8.22 20.21
N LEU A 365 -5.39 -8.28 20.74
CA LEU A 365 -4.18 -8.30 19.93
C LEU A 365 -4.02 -9.68 19.32
N VAL A 366 -3.92 -9.73 17.99
CA VAL A 366 -3.59 -10.95 17.25
C VAL A 366 -2.16 -10.81 16.74
N TYR A 367 -1.24 -11.60 17.27
CA TYR A 367 0.16 -11.48 16.92
C TYR A 367 0.44 -12.07 15.53
N GLY A 368 1.19 -11.32 14.72
CA GLY A 368 1.53 -11.69 13.36
C GLY A 368 0.62 -11.04 12.32
N ARG A 369 0.89 -11.40 11.06
CA ARG A 369 0.11 -10.95 9.90
C ARG A 369 -1.18 -11.79 9.81
N PRO A 370 -2.28 -11.24 9.30
CA PRO A 370 -3.47 -12.03 9.04
C PRO A 370 -3.16 -13.08 7.95
N THR A 371 -3.40 -14.35 8.26
CA THR A 371 -3.08 -15.48 7.36
C THR A 371 -4.32 -16.19 6.83
N GLN A 372 -5.48 -15.95 7.42
CA GLN A 372 -6.74 -16.60 7.03
C GLN A 372 -7.79 -15.56 6.68
N ILE A 373 -8.66 -15.91 5.73
CA ILE A 373 -9.84 -15.13 5.39
C ILE A 373 -10.97 -15.48 6.33
N GLU A 374 -11.37 -14.53 7.17
CA GLU A 374 -12.53 -14.70 8.05
C GLU A 374 -13.81 -14.85 7.23
N LYS A 375 -14.61 -15.85 7.62
CA LYS A 375 -15.89 -16.13 6.95
C LYS A 375 -16.94 -15.08 7.31
N ASP A 376 -16.95 -14.65 8.57
CA ASP A 376 -17.94 -13.76 9.16
C ASP A 376 -17.35 -12.38 9.45
N ASP A 377 -16.89 -11.69 8.40
CA ASP A 377 -16.35 -10.34 8.53
C ASP A 377 -17.46 -9.36 8.98
N LEU A 378 -17.33 -8.84 10.20
CA LEU A 378 -18.30 -7.93 10.81
C LEU A 378 -18.47 -6.62 10.01
N VAL A 379 -17.41 -6.14 9.34
CA VAL A 379 -17.48 -4.92 8.53
C VAL A 379 -18.30 -5.17 7.28
N VAL A 380 -18.06 -6.31 6.63
CA VAL A 380 -18.82 -6.75 5.46
C VAL A 380 -20.29 -6.93 5.82
N ASN A 381 -20.58 -7.59 6.94
CA ASN A 381 -21.94 -7.80 7.44
C ASN A 381 -22.63 -6.47 7.76
N PHE A 382 -21.92 -5.52 8.38
CA PHE A 382 -22.43 -4.18 8.67
C PHE A 382 -22.78 -3.42 7.38
N VAL A 383 -21.86 -3.33 6.42
CA VAL A 383 -22.12 -2.62 5.15
C VAL A 383 -23.24 -3.28 4.36
N THR A 384 -23.25 -4.62 4.27
CA THR A 384 -24.33 -5.38 3.60
C THR A 384 -25.67 -5.11 4.28
N SER A 385 -25.73 -5.11 5.61
CA SER A 385 -26.94 -4.77 6.37
C SER A 385 -27.42 -3.35 6.06
N VAL A 386 -26.53 -2.37 5.95
CA VAL A 386 -26.88 -0.98 5.62
C VAL A 386 -27.44 -0.87 4.20
N LEU A 387 -26.86 -1.59 3.23
CA LEU A 387 -27.34 -1.60 1.84
C LEU A 387 -28.71 -2.29 1.71
N VAL A 388 -28.97 -3.32 2.50
CA VAL A 388 -30.25 -4.06 2.46
C VAL A 388 -31.34 -3.34 3.27
N LYS A 389 -30.98 -2.52 4.25
CA LYS A 389 -31.95 -1.87 5.13
C LYS A 389 -32.17 -0.41 4.76
N TYR A 390 -33.40 -0.07 4.41
CA TYR A 390 -33.93 1.29 4.51
C TYR A 390 -34.52 1.52 5.92
N SER A 391 -33.69 1.34 6.97
CA SER A 391 -34.21 1.27 8.35
C SER A 391 -34.98 2.53 8.76
N ASN A 392 -36.25 2.36 9.14
CA ASN A 392 -37.08 3.38 9.77
C ASN A 392 -37.08 3.26 11.31
N ASN A 393 -36.47 2.20 11.87
CA ASN A 393 -36.49 1.95 13.31
C ASN A 393 -35.19 2.48 13.96
N ARG A 394 -35.33 3.46 14.85
CA ARG A 394 -34.22 4.07 15.60
C ARG A 394 -33.47 3.10 16.51
N SER A 395 -34.04 1.95 16.85
CA SER A 395 -33.35 0.95 17.69
C SER A 395 -32.39 0.04 16.91
N ASP A 396 -32.36 0.12 15.57
CA ASP A 396 -31.40 -0.65 14.76
C ASP A 396 -30.00 -0.04 14.91
N SER A 397 -28.98 -0.89 15.12
CA SER A 397 -27.58 -0.45 15.24
C SER A 397 -27.02 0.16 13.95
N THR A 398 -27.74 0.03 12.84
CA THR A 398 -27.39 0.59 11.52
C THR A 398 -28.26 1.80 11.13
N TYR A 399 -29.07 2.33 12.06
CA TYR A 399 -30.10 3.33 11.73
C TYR A 399 -29.53 4.62 11.13
N PHE A 400 -28.52 5.23 11.74
CA PHE A 400 -28.01 6.51 11.26
C PHE A 400 -27.29 6.34 9.92
N THR A 401 -26.56 5.24 9.76
CA THR A 401 -25.87 4.91 8.51
C THR A 401 -26.86 4.65 7.39
N SER A 402 -27.88 3.82 7.63
CA SER A 402 -28.93 3.53 6.65
C SER A 402 -29.67 4.80 6.22
N LYS A 403 -29.99 5.68 7.18
CA LYS A 403 -30.64 6.96 6.91
C LYS A 403 -29.77 7.88 6.05
N PHE A 404 -28.47 7.98 6.37
CA PHE A 404 -27.52 8.77 5.59
C PHE A 404 -27.39 8.25 4.15
N ILE A 405 -27.19 6.93 3.99
CA ILE A 405 -27.07 6.29 2.67
C ILE A 405 -28.34 6.49 1.82
N LYS A 406 -29.53 6.37 2.43
CA LYS A 406 -30.80 6.70 1.76
C LYS A 406 -30.82 8.14 1.26
N GLU A 407 -30.52 9.11 2.12
CA GLU A 407 -30.53 10.53 1.72
C GLU A 407 -29.51 10.81 0.62
N PHE A 408 -28.33 10.19 0.71
CA PHE A 408 -27.32 10.23 -0.34
C PHE A 408 -27.85 9.71 -1.68
N ILE A 409 -28.44 8.51 -1.70
CA ILE A 409 -29.01 7.89 -2.90
C ILE A 409 -30.09 8.77 -3.53
N VAL A 410 -31.02 9.33 -2.73
CA VAL A 410 -32.09 10.22 -3.21
C VAL A 410 -31.51 11.45 -3.90
N ARG A 411 -30.58 12.15 -3.25
CA ARG A 411 -29.94 13.34 -3.83
C ARG A 411 -29.17 12.99 -5.11
N LYS A 412 -28.50 11.84 -5.11
CA LYS A 412 -27.70 11.39 -6.25
C LYS A 412 -28.58 11.02 -7.44
N SER A 413 -29.68 10.31 -7.20
CA SER A 413 -30.75 10.01 -8.16
C SER A 413 -31.27 11.28 -8.84
N GLN A 414 -31.62 12.31 -8.05
CA GLN A 414 -32.08 13.60 -8.55
C GLN A 414 -31.03 14.31 -9.41
N TYR A 415 -29.78 14.34 -8.95
CA TYR A 415 -28.68 14.98 -9.67
C TYR A 415 -28.42 14.36 -11.05
N LEU A 416 -28.57 13.04 -11.17
CA LEU A 416 -28.27 12.30 -12.39
C LEU A 416 -29.46 12.07 -13.30
N ASN A 417 -30.68 12.33 -12.78
CA ASN A 417 -31.94 11.95 -13.40
C ASN A 417 -32.01 10.44 -13.68
N ILE A 418 -31.73 9.63 -12.65
CA ILE A 418 -31.77 8.15 -12.67
C ILE A 418 -32.69 7.69 -11.54
N LYS A 419 -33.39 6.57 -11.69
CA LYS A 419 -34.23 6.01 -10.62
C LYS A 419 -33.40 5.72 -9.36
N GLU A 420 -33.97 6.00 -8.19
CA GLU A 420 -33.33 5.76 -6.88
C GLU A 420 -32.86 4.32 -6.72
N LYS A 421 -33.71 3.35 -7.10
CA LYS A 421 -33.38 1.92 -7.16
C LYS A 421 -32.06 1.67 -7.90
N ASN A 422 -31.91 2.24 -9.09
CA ASN A 422 -30.76 1.95 -9.95
C ASN A 422 -29.48 2.58 -9.40
N VAL A 423 -29.58 3.77 -8.79
CA VAL A 423 -28.46 4.36 -8.02
C VAL A 423 -28.10 3.48 -6.82
N HIS A 424 -29.09 2.89 -6.15
CA HIS A 424 -28.86 1.98 -5.03
C HIS A 424 -28.15 0.69 -5.45
N VAL A 425 -28.59 0.06 -6.55
CA VAL A 425 -27.93 -1.12 -7.16
C VAL A 425 -26.48 -0.80 -7.50
N ALA A 426 -26.26 0.32 -8.19
CA ALA A 426 -24.93 0.80 -8.53
C ALA A 426 -24.06 0.93 -7.26
N HIS A 427 -24.55 1.63 -6.25
CA HIS A 427 -23.85 1.83 -4.98
C HIS A 427 -23.49 0.52 -4.27
N ALA A 428 -24.41 -0.45 -4.26
CA ALA A 428 -24.18 -1.77 -3.70
C ALA A 428 -23.06 -2.52 -4.44
N ILE A 429 -23.06 -2.50 -5.78
CA ILE A 429 -22.00 -3.11 -6.60
C ILE A 429 -20.62 -2.55 -6.20
N CYS A 430 -20.45 -1.22 -6.17
CA CYS A 430 -19.16 -0.63 -5.85
C CYS A 430 -18.72 -0.85 -4.40
N SER A 431 -19.64 -0.79 -3.44
CA SER A 431 -19.34 -1.04 -2.03
C SER A 431 -18.87 -2.48 -1.81
N LEU A 432 -19.60 -3.45 -2.36
CA LEU A 432 -19.26 -4.86 -2.21
C LEU A 432 -17.98 -5.23 -2.97
N LYS A 433 -17.67 -4.59 -4.11
CA LYS A 433 -16.37 -4.76 -4.78
C LYS A 433 -15.22 -4.41 -3.85
N ARG A 434 -15.25 -3.24 -3.20
CA ARG A 434 -14.17 -2.79 -2.30
C ARG A 434 -13.96 -3.72 -1.10
N LEU A 435 -15.04 -4.34 -0.64
CA LEU A 435 -15.04 -5.19 0.54
C LEU A 435 -14.62 -6.63 0.26
N TYR A 436 -15.11 -7.24 -0.82
CA TYR A 436 -14.84 -8.65 -1.12
C TYR A 436 -13.63 -8.83 -2.04
N LEU A 437 -13.41 -7.92 -3.00
CA LEU A 437 -12.36 -8.11 -4.00
C LEU A 437 -10.98 -7.67 -3.52
N CYS A 438 -10.90 -6.92 -2.42
CA CYS A 438 -9.62 -6.64 -1.76
C CYS A 438 -8.96 -7.93 -1.21
N GLU A 439 -9.72 -9.01 -0.99
CA GLU A 439 -9.22 -10.34 -0.62
C GLU A 439 -8.25 -10.92 -1.66
N PHE A 440 -8.29 -10.45 -2.92
CA PHE A 440 -7.29 -10.80 -3.91
C PHE A 440 -5.86 -10.43 -3.45
N TYR A 441 -5.72 -9.29 -2.77
CA TYR A 441 -4.44 -8.79 -2.25
C TYR A 441 -4.15 -9.22 -0.82
N PHE A 442 -4.97 -10.12 -0.27
CA PHE A 442 -4.76 -10.62 1.08
C PHE A 442 -3.49 -11.47 1.15
N ILE A 443 -2.57 -11.12 2.05
CA ILE A 443 -1.24 -11.73 2.10
C ILE A 443 -1.30 -13.25 2.35
N GLY A 444 -2.23 -13.71 3.19
CA GLY A 444 -2.43 -15.13 3.48
C GLY A 444 -2.83 -15.97 2.26
N ARG A 445 -3.40 -15.33 1.23
CA ARG A 445 -3.66 -15.96 -0.08
C ARG A 445 -2.47 -15.79 -1.02
N LEU A 446 -1.97 -14.56 -1.14
CA LEU A 446 -1.03 -14.17 -2.18
C LEU A 446 0.36 -14.80 -1.99
N GLU A 447 0.87 -14.83 -0.75
CA GLU A 447 2.20 -15.35 -0.43
C GLU A 447 2.37 -16.85 -0.82
N PRO A 448 1.45 -17.77 -0.47
CA PRO A 448 1.53 -19.17 -0.92
C PRO A 448 1.53 -19.36 -2.45
N ILE A 449 0.76 -18.54 -3.18
CA ILE A 449 0.70 -18.60 -4.64
C ILE A 449 2.05 -18.18 -5.23
N ILE A 450 2.57 -17.03 -4.80
CA ILE A 450 3.86 -16.51 -5.26
C ILE A 450 4.97 -17.51 -4.90
N TYR A 451 4.99 -18.01 -3.67
CA TYR A 451 5.95 -19.01 -3.24
C TYR A 451 5.95 -20.23 -4.15
N LYS A 452 4.76 -20.80 -4.45
CA LYS A 452 4.63 -21.95 -5.36
C LYS A 452 5.14 -21.64 -6.77
N LEU A 453 4.87 -20.45 -7.30
CA LEU A 453 5.34 -20.05 -8.63
C LEU A 453 6.86 -19.85 -8.66
N VAL A 454 7.43 -19.25 -7.61
CA VAL A 454 8.89 -19.10 -7.44
C VAL A 454 9.57 -20.46 -7.31
N ASP A 455 9.01 -21.36 -6.49
CA ASP A 455 9.57 -22.70 -6.25
C ASP A 455 9.59 -23.56 -7.53
N ASN A 456 8.55 -23.44 -8.36
CA ASN A 456 8.46 -24.12 -9.65
C ASN A 456 9.13 -23.35 -10.81
N LYS A 457 9.79 -22.22 -10.52
CA LYS A 457 10.44 -21.34 -11.52
C LYS A 457 9.51 -20.90 -12.65
N CYS A 458 8.22 -20.72 -12.36
CA CYS A 458 7.21 -20.26 -13.32
C CYS A 458 7.23 -18.73 -13.48
N TYR A 459 8.35 -18.17 -13.94
CA TYR A 459 8.56 -16.71 -13.98
C TYR A 459 7.57 -15.97 -14.89
N ASP A 460 7.17 -16.56 -16.02
CA ASP A 460 6.19 -15.94 -16.92
C ASP A 460 4.81 -15.83 -16.25
N GLN A 461 4.46 -16.78 -15.36
CA GLN A 461 3.24 -16.70 -14.56
C GLN A 461 3.34 -15.68 -13.43
N LEU A 462 4.55 -15.43 -12.88
CA LEU A 462 4.77 -14.34 -11.91
C LEU A 462 4.61 -12.98 -12.59
N GLU A 463 5.18 -12.80 -13.78
CA GLU A 463 5.01 -11.57 -14.57
C GLU A 463 3.52 -11.35 -14.90
N ALA A 464 2.82 -12.40 -15.34
CA ALA A 464 1.38 -12.36 -15.58
C ALA A 464 0.58 -12.00 -14.31
N LEU A 465 0.97 -12.53 -13.14
CA LEU A 465 0.33 -12.18 -11.86
C LEU A 465 0.55 -10.70 -11.50
N ILE A 466 1.74 -10.15 -11.72
CA ILE A 466 2.04 -8.72 -11.52
C ILE A 466 1.21 -7.85 -12.47
N GLY A 467 1.16 -8.21 -13.75
CA GLY A 467 0.36 -7.53 -14.78
C GLY A 467 -1.13 -7.52 -14.42
N PHE A 468 -1.69 -8.69 -14.16
CA PHE A 468 -3.09 -8.86 -13.76
C PHE A 468 -3.41 -8.09 -12.47
N SER A 469 -2.51 -8.07 -11.49
CA SER A 469 -2.71 -7.31 -10.24
C SER A 469 -2.90 -5.80 -10.48
N THR A 470 -2.30 -5.24 -11.54
CA THR A 470 -2.45 -3.82 -11.89
C THR A 470 -3.82 -3.54 -12.51
N GLU A 471 -4.24 -4.38 -13.46
CA GLU A 471 -5.54 -4.28 -14.11
C GLU A 471 -6.68 -4.50 -13.11
N TYR A 472 -6.52 -5.51 -12.26
CA TYR A 472 -7.47 -5.83 -11.20
C TYR A 472 -7.64 -4.67 -10.21
N ALA A 473 -6.55 -4.02 -9.78
CA ALA A 473 -6.63 -2.86 -8.89
C ALA A 473 -7.41 -1.72 -9.54
N SER A 474 -7.11 -1.45 -10.82
CA SER A 474 -7.75 -0.39 -11.59
C SER A 474 -9.26 -0.61 -11.73
N TRP A 475 -9.72 -1.86 -11.80
CA TRP A 475 -11.14 -2.22 -11.83
C TRP A 475 -11.80 -2.22 -10.43
N VAL A 476 -11.18 -2.84 -9.43
CA VAL A 476 -11.78 -2.98 -8.09
C VAL A 476 -11.98 -1.63 -7.43
N PHE A 477 -10.98 -0.77 -7.54
CA PHE A 477 -10.97 0.58 -6.95
C PHE A 477 -11.32 1.66 -7.98
N GLU A 478 -11.86 1.25 -9.14
CA GLU A 478 -12.40 2.16 -10.14
C GLU A 478 -13.47 3.05 -9.46
N ASP A 479 -13.19 4.35 -9.38
CA ASP A 479 -14.08 5.37 -8.86
C ASP A 479 -15.15 5.74 -9.91
N VAL A 480 -15.95 4.75 -10.32
CA VAL A 480 -16.89 4.91 -11.47
C VAL A 480 -18.17 5.60 -11.09
N MET A 481 -18.50 5.71 -9.81
CA MET A 481 -19.82 6.18 -9.43
C MET A 481 -19.97 7.69 -9.60
N LEU A 482 -20.59 8.04 -10.73
CA LEU A 482 -21.50 9.18 -10.89
C LEU A 482 -20.88 10.56 -10.60
N CYS A 483 -19.56 10.66 -10.62
CA CYS A 483 -18.83 11.91 -10.48
C CYS A 483 -18.75 12.67 -11.80
N ASN A 484 -18.74 11.94 -12.92
CA ASN A 484 -18.42 12.45 -14.25
C ASN A 484 -19.46 12.05 -15.32
N THR A 485 -20.77 12.04 -14.99
CA THR A 485 -21.88 11.66 -15.90
C THR A 485 -21.96 10.21 -16.36
N SER A 486 -20.96 9.37 -16.08
CA SER A 486 -21.04 7.93 -16.38
C SER A 486 -22.22 7.30 -15.63
N ARG A 487 -23.10 6.61 -16.37
CA ARG A 487 -24.29 5.92 -15.86
C ARG A 487 -24.09 4.41 -15.77
N THR A 488 -22.87 3.95 -15.98
CA THR A 488 -22.52 2.53 -16.06
C THR A 488 -21.51 2.15 -15.00
N VAL A 489 -21.55 0.89 -14.56
CA VAL A 489 -20.73 0.36 -13.47
C VAL A 489 -20.14 -0.95 -13.88
N THR A 490 -18.81 -1.08 -13.82
CA THR A 490 -18.15 -2.36 -14.08
C THR A 490 -18.34 -3.29 -12.87
N VAL A 491 -19.21 -4.30 -13.02
CA VAL A 491 -19.49 -5.34 -12.01
C VAL A 491 -18.37 -6.38 -11.98
N LEU A 492 -17.88 -6.77 -13.15
CA LEU A 492 -16.82 -7.77 -13.33
C LEU A 492 -15.89 -7.33 -14.48
N ASN A 493 -14.58 -7.51 -14.31
CA ASN A 493 -13.61 -7.35 -15.40
C ASN A 493 -12.48 -8.38 -15.23
N VAL A 494 -12.61 -9.54 -15.89
CA VAL A 494 -11.66 -10.65 -15.75
C VAL A 494 -11.59 -11.47 -17.02
N ASP A 495 -10.37 -11.87 -17.37
CA ASP A 495 -10.04 -12.64 -18.58
C ASP A 495 -10.71 -12.10 -19.86
N GLY A 496 -10.84 -10.78 -19.94
CA GLY A 496 -11.49 -10.13 -21.07
C GLY A 496 -13.00 -10.18 -21.13
N HIS A 497 -13.64 -10.80 -20.15
CA HIS A 497 -15.06 -10.65 -19.92
C HIS A 497 -15.32 -9.45 -19.03
N ARG A 498 -16.20 -8.56 -19.50
CA ARG A 498 -16.60 -7.36 -18.76
C ARG A 498 -18.10 -7.34 -18.56
N LEU A 499 -18.55 -7.46 -17.32
CA LEU A 499 -19.96 -7.27 -16.95
C LEU A 499 -20.16 -5.82 -16.50
N ILE A 500 -21.07 -5.11 -17.15
CA ILE A 500 -21.39 -3.71 -16.89
C ILE A 500 -22.86 -3.59 -16.51
N TYR A 501 -23.17 -2.91 -15.41
CA TYR A 501 -24.53 -2.50 -15.07
C TYR A 501 -24.80 -1.09 -15.61
N ASP A 502 -25.82 -0.92 -16.45
CA ASP A 502 -26.31 0.38 -16.93
C ASP A 502 -27.46 0.86 -16.03
N ALA A 503 -27.17 1.82 -15.16
CA ALA A 503 -28.11 2.36 -14.20
C ALA A 503 -29.23 3.19 -14.88
N LEU A 504 -29.08 3.63 -16.12
CA LEU A 504 -30.17 4.31 -16.82
C LEU A 504 -31.23 3.31 -17.28
N LYS A 505 -30.78 2.17 -17.80
CA LYS A 505 -31.65 1.14 -18.38
C LYS A 505 -32.08 0.07 -17.40
N ASP A 506 -31.39 -0.05 -16.26
CA ASP A 506 -31.53 -1.16 -15.31
C ASP A 506 -31.21 -2.52 -15.98
N ILE A 507 -30.12 -2.57 -16.77
CA ILE A 507 -29.71 -3.75 -17.55
C ILE A 507 -28.24 -4.05 -17.28
N PHE A 508 -27.88 -5.34 -17.28
CA PHE A 508 -26.50 -5.80 -17.26
C PHE A 508 -26.06 -6.23 -18.66
N TYR A 509 -24.89 -5.73 -19.09
CA TYR A 509 -24.26 -6.04 -20.36
C TYR A 509 -22.99 -6.84 -20.16
N LEU A 510 -22.88 -7.99 -20.81
CA LEU A 510 -21.65 -8.79 -20.84
C LEU A 510 -20.93 -8.56 -22.16
N HIS A 511 -19.71 -8.05 -22.10
CA HIS A 511 -18.84 -7.81 -23.25
C HIS A 511 -17.64 -8.77 -23.26
N HIS A 512 -17.09 -9.03 -24.45
CA HIS A 512 -15.78 -9.66 -24.65
C HIS A 512 -14.66 -8.62 -24.87
N LYS A 513 -13.38 -9.04 -24.96
CA LYS A 513 -12.16 -8.20 -25.06
C LYS A 513 -12.25 -7.04 -26.05
N ASP A 514 -13.00 -7.21 -27.14
CA ASP A 514 -13.16 -6.21 -28.21
C ASP A 514 -14.36 -5.26 -28.01
N ASN A 515 -14.95 -5.25 -26.81
CA ASN A 515 -16.22 -4.60 -26.46
C ASN A 515 -17.45 -5.16 -27.21
N ASP A 516 -17.31 -6.31 -27.87
CA ASP A 516 -18.43 -7.01 -28.49
C ASP A 516 -19.43 -7.45 -27.42
N LEU A 517 -20.68 -7.02 -27.58
CA LEU A 517 -21.77 -7.40 -26.71
C LEU A 517 -22.09 -8.90 -26.90
N ILE A 518 -21.94 -9.68 -25.84
CA ILE A 518 -22.24 -11.11 -25.82
C ILE A 518 -23.70 -11.33 -25.46
N SER A 519 -24.17 -10.70 -24.39
CA SER A 519 -25.52 -10.90 -23.85
C SER A 519 -25.97 -9.72 -22.99
N GLU A 520 -27.29 -9.58 -22.89
CA GLU A 520 -27.97 -8.66 -21.98
C GLU A 520 -28.70 -9.48 -20.90
N PHE A 521 -28.77 -8.95 -19.67
CA PHE A 521 -29.51 -9.55 -18.56
C PHE A 521 -30.33 -8.48 -17.86
N PHE A 522 -31.59 -8.80 -17.54
CA PHE A 522 -32.50 -7.88 -16.84
C PHE A 522 -32.43 -8.04 -15.33
N SER A 523 -31.75 -9.08 -14.85
CA SER A 523 -31.43 -9.26 -13.45
C SER A 523 -30.03 -9.86 -13.27
N PHE A 524 -29.44 -9.64 -12.10
CA PHE A 524 -28.16 -10.25 -11.78
C PHE A 524 -28.27 -11.78 -11.62
N ASN A 525 -29.43 -12.30 -11.22
CA ASN A 525 -29.69 -13.74 -11.12
C ASN A 525 -29.78 -14.44 -12.48
N GLU A 526 -30.27 -13.75 -13.52
CA GLU A 526 -30.16 -14.24 -14.91
C GLU A 526 -28.69 -14.38 -15.33
N TYR A 527 -27.87 -13.36 -15.04
CA TYR A 527 -26.42 -13.44 -15.28
C TYR A 527 -25.76 -14.58 -14.50
N LEU A 528 -26.08 -14.75 -13.22
CA LEU A 528 -25.53 -15.86 -12.43
C LEU A 528 -25.95 -17.21 -12.99
N SER A 529 -27.19 -17.36 -13.43
CA SER A 529 -27.65 -18.60 -14.06
C SER A 529 -26.90 -18.90 -15.37
N PHE A 530 -26.50 -17.87 -16.11
CA PHE A 530 -25.66 -17.98 -17.31
C PHE A 530 -24.21 -18.38 -16.97
N VAL A 531 -23.64 -17.83 -15.90
CA VAL A 531 -22.22 -17.98 -15.51
C VAL A 531 -21.92 -19.14 -14.56
N LEU A 532 -22.91 -19.65 -13.81
CA LEU A 532 -22.75 -20.82 -12.94
C LEU A 532 -22.56 -22.15 -13.72
N ASN A 533 -22.40 -22.07 -15.04
CA ASN A 533 -21.74 -23.12 -15.80
C ASN A 533 -20.25 -23.18 -15.37
N PRO A 534 -19.74 -24.31 -14.84
CA PRO A 534 -18.38 -24.42 -14.28
C PRO A 534 -17.24 -24.00 -15.23
N ASP A 535 -17.51 -23.83 -16.52
CA ASP A 535 -16.52 -23.41 -17.52
C ASP A 535 -16.35 -21.89 -17.68
N PHE A 536 -17.21 -21.04 -17.08
CA PHE A 536 -17.23 -19.60 -17.43
C PHE A 536 -16.32 -18.69 -16.58
N ILE A 537 -16.15 -18.96 -15.28
CA ILE A 537 -15.20 -18.21 -14.41
C ILE A 537 -14.34 -19.20 -13.65
N ALA A 538 -13.23 -19.59 -14.25
CA ALA A 538 -12.19 -20.32 -13.55
C ALA A 538 -11.57 -19.41 -12.46
N PRO A 539 -11.16 -19.96 -11.30
CA PRO A 539 -10.42 -19.20 -10.30
C PRO A 539 -9.15 -18.59 -10.90
N ILE A 540 -9.07 -17.25 -10.94
CA ILE A 540 -7.91 -16.56 -11.49
C ILE A 540 -6.84 -16.48 -10.42
N PHE A 541 -5.70 -17.13 -10.69
CA PHE A 541 -4.65 -17.36 -9.69
C PHE A 541 -5.22 -17.93 -8.37
N GLY A 542 -6.26 -18.77 -8.43
CA GLY A 542 -6.90 -19.33 -7.23
C GLY A 542 -7.75 -18.34 -6.42
N PHE A 543 -8.14 -17.19 -6.98
CA PHE A 543 -9.16 -16.32 -6.36
C PHE A 543 -10.57 -16.76 -6.76
N ASP A 544 -11.45 -16.94 -5.77
CA ASP A 544 -12.86 -17.33 -5.96
C ASP A 544 -13.78 -16.11 -5.88
N PHE A 545 -14.39 -15.75 -7.02
CA PHE A 545 -15.38 -14.66 -7.10
C PHE A 545 -16.76 -15.05 -6.54
N GLY A 546 -16.99 -16.33 -6.23
CA GLY A 546 -18.26 -16.85 -5.76
C GLY A 546 -18.76 -16.19 -4.46
N LYS A 547 -17.85 -15.85 -3.54
CA LYS A 547 -18.20 -15.12 -2.30
C LYS A 547 -18.80 -13.75 -2.62
N TYR A 548 -18.14 -12.99 -3.51
CA TYR A 548 -18.61 -11.69 -3.99
C TYR A 548 -19.95 -11.79 -4.72
N PHE A 549 -20.09 -12.74 -5.65
CA PHE A 549 -21.33 -12.90 -6.43
C PHE A 549 -22.53 -13.31 -5.59
N LYS A 550 -22.36 -14.24 -4.64
CA LYS A 550 -23.43 -14.63 -3.71
C LYS A 550 -23.89 -13.45 -2.85
N ALA A 551 -22.94 -12.69 -2.32
CA ALA A 551 -23.25 -11.49 -1.54
C ALA A 551 -23.97 -10.44 -2.38
N LEU A 552 -23.48 -10.17 -3.60
CA LEU A 552 -24.10 -9.22 -4.51
C LEU A 552 -25.54 -9.62 -4.86
N ALA A 553 -25.78 -10.87 -5.27
CA ALA A 553 -27.12 -11.35 -5.60
C ALA A 553 -28.10 -11.17 -4.44
N SER A 554 -27.71 -11.58 -3.24
CA SER A 554 -28.52 -11.44 -2.03
C SER A 554 -28.90 -9.97 -1.76
N VAL A 555 -27.94 -9.04 -1.87
CA VAL A 555 -28.20 -7.61 -1.69
C VAL A 555 -29.11 -7.06 -2.78
N LEU A 556 -28.88 -7.41 -4.04
CA LEU A 556 -29.68 -6.91 -5.16
C LEU A 556 -31.13 -7.41 -5.11
N ASP A 557 -31.35 -8.66 -4.69
CA ASP A 557 -32.70 -9.20 -4.52
C ASP A 557 -33.47 -8.45 -3.42
N CYS A 558 -32.81 -8.13 -2.31
CA CYS A 558 -33.41 -7.30 -1.27
C CYS A 558 -33.71 -5.88 -1.77
N ILE A 559 -32.80 -5.27 -2.53
CA ILE A 559 -33.03 -3.94 -3.13
C ILE A 559 -34.25 -3.98 -4.06
N ASN A 560 -34.38 -4.99 -4.92
CA ASN A 560 -35.55 -5.13 -5.79
C ASN A 560 -36.84 -5.20 -4.97
N GLY A 561 -36.89 -6.06 -3.94
CA GLY A 561 -38.06 -6.19 -3.07
C GLY A 561 -38.42 -4.93 -2.29
N LEU A 562 -37.45 -4.07 -1.95
CA LEU A 562 -37.70 -2.78 -1.29
C LEU A 562 -38.41 -1.76 -2.17
N TYR A 563 -38.19 -1.77 -3.48
CA TYR A 563 -38.76 -0.80 -4.42
C TYR A 563 -40.00 -1.32 -5.18
N GLU A 564 -40.36 -2.59 -4.97
CA GLU A 564 -41.62 -3.18 -5.43
C GLU A 564 -42.79 -2.99 -4.44
N GLN A 565 -42.48 -2.70 -3.17
CA GLN A 565 -43.43 -2.35 -2.10
C GLN A 565 -43.78 -0.86 -2.14
#